data_AF-A0A371X1N9-F1
#
_entry.id   AF-A0A371X1N9-F1
#
_cell.length_a   1.000
_cell.length_b   1.000
_cell.length_c   1.000
_cell.angle_alpha   90.00
_cell.angle_beta   90.00
_cell.angle_gamma   90.00
#
_symmetry.space_group_name_H-M   'P 1'
#
loop_
_entity.id
_entity.type
_entity.pdbx_description
1 polymer ?
#
loop_
_entity_poly.entity_id
_entity_poly.type
_entity_poly.pdbx_seq_one_letter_code
_entity_poly.pdbx_strand_id
1 'polypeptide(L)'
;MEDRTPTFSGETSEEALVEMRGWLKAYHSFIAGEAPRPSPEEEASFEGMRGLVAIAREIAKGSEGNPLIVDSADILKEKYVDKFMGTATSAGAIKSADAMPAPVMAPQAVAPAIETPAAAAPQTMTDARQGLSTPSPMQEPLDEHGQKIPAFKLDRRFVQCPASTMPLFSEVSDDYLAARADASGVKNKDLKTARFRRDLFIELIGDHPVDTYDGSDLQAYISLLTFWPASVAERPKHLTAREIIDRNRDLHAKPLARKALQEGYVSIVKTMIGYKAATLGYNNPFTYVRVWWPNTAAPPVSAEPLSAEKISAIFKVGV
;
A
#
# COMPACT_ATOMS: atom_id res chain seq x y z
N MET A 1 -22.27 -8.93 -28.25
CA MET A 1 -20.84 -9.11 -27.95
C MET A 1 -20.27 -9.84 -29.14
N GLU A 2 -19.52 -9.13 -30.00
CA GLU A 2 -18.88 -9.73 -31.17
C GLU A 2 -17.88 -10.79 -30.73
N ASP A 3 -17.92 -11.94 -31.42
CA ASP A 3 -17.06 -13.09 -31.19
C ASP A 3 -15.63 -12.73 -31.58
N ARG A 4 -14.80 -12.36 -30.59
CA ARG A 4 -13.39 -12.00 -30.77
C ARG A 4 -12.49 -13.18 -30.46
N THR A 5 -12.68 -14.30 -31.14
CA THR A 5 -11.67 -15.37 -31.17
C THR A 5 -10.48 -14.90 -32.03
N PRO A 6 -9.27 -14.75 -31.46
CA PRO A 6 -8.11 -14.35 -32.24
C PRO A 6 -7.68 -15.51 -33.15
N THR A 7 -7.72 -15.32 -34.45
CA THR A 7 -7.04 -16.16 -35.44
C THR A 7 -5.64 -15.61 -35.66
N PHE A 8 -4.62 -16.38 -35.28
CA PHE A 8 -3.21 -16.07 -35.56
C PHE A 8 -2.84 -16.67 -36.91
N SER A 9 -2.53 -15.83 -37.89
CA SER A 9 -2.42 -16.21 -39.30
C SER A 9 -0.99 -16.42 -39.78
N GLY A 10 0.00 -16.34 -38.88
CA GLY A 10 1.41 -16.52 -39.24
C GLY A 10 1.64 -17.78 -40.08
N GLU A 11 2.20 -17.61 -41.29
CA GLU A 11 2.47 -18.71 -42.22
C GLU A 11 3.57 -19.65 -41.69
N THR A 12 4.40 -19.15 -40.78
CA THR A 12 5.39 -19.93 -40.03
C THR A 12 5.10 -19.94 -38.54
N SER A 13 5.57 -21.00 -37.85
CA SER A 13 5.36 -21.15 -36.41
C SER A 13 5.98 -20.03 -35.58
N GLU A 14 7.06 -19.40 -36.06
CA GLU A 14 7.70 -18.28 -35.37
C GLU A 14 6.85 -16.99 -35.48
N GLU A 15 6.24 -16.74 -36.64
CA GLU A 15 5.37 -15.57 -36.84
C GLU A 15 4.09 -15.68 -36.02
N ALA A 16 3.48 -16.88 -35.97
CA ALA A 16 2.31 -17.12 -35.13
C ALA A 16 2.63 -16.90 -33.63
N LEU A 17 3.84 -17.25 -33.19
CA LEU A 17 4.29 -17.01 -31.81
C LEU A 17 4.54 -15.52 -31.53
N VAL A 18 5.02 -14.76 -32.52
CA VAL A 18 5.19 -13.30 -32.40
C VAL A 18 3.84 -12.59 -32.33
N GLU A 19 2.88 -12.97 -33.18
CA GLU A 19 1.51 -12.47 -33.15
C GLU A 19 0.81 -12.79 -31.82
N MET A 20 0.92 -14.03 -31.36
CA MET A 20 0.37 -14.46 -30.07
C MET A 20 1.02 -13.70 -28.90
N ARG A 21 2.33 -13.49 -28.93
CA ARG A 21 3.05 -12.71 -27.90
C ARG A 21 2.63 -11.24 -27.94
N GLY A 22 2.40 -10.67 -29.11
CA GLY A 22 1.87 -9.31 -29.29
C GLY A 22 0.47 -9.18 -28.72
N TRP A 23 -0.42 -10.11 -29.04
CA TRP A 23 -1.78 -10.16 -28.52
C TRP A 23 -1.82 -10.33 -27.00
N LEU A 24 -1.03 -11.25 -26.45
CA LEU A 24 -0.91 -11.45 -25.00
C LEU A 24 -0.37 -10.21 -24.28
N LYS A 25 0.58 -9.49 -24.88
CA LYS A 25 1.06 -8.21 -24.34
C LYS A 25 -0.02 -7.13 -24.38
N ALA A 26 -0.77 -7.01 -25.48
CA ALA A 26 -1.87 -6.05 -25.59
C ALA A 26 -3.00 -6.36 -24.59
N TYR A 27 -3.34 -7.64 -24.43
CA TYR A 27 -4.33 -8.11 -23.47
C TYR A 27 -3.85 -7.96 -22.02
N HIS A 28 -2.58 -8.23 -21.76
CA HIS A 28 -1.96 -7.94 -20.47
C HIS A 28 -1.96 -6.44 -20.17
N SER A 29 -1.69 -5.56 -21.14
CA SER A 29 -1.80 -4.12 -20.96
C SER A 29 -3.25 -3.66 -20.72
N PHE A 30 -4.24 -4.33 -21.31
CA PHE A 30 -5.65 -4.10 -21.03
C PHE A 30 -6.04 -4.50 -19.59
N ILE A 31 -5.48 -5.60 -19.07
CA ILE A 31 -5.73 -6.09 -17.71
C ILE A 31 -4.92 -5.32 -16.65
N ALA A 32 -3.69 -4.91 -16.99
CA ALA A 32 -2.73 -4.32 -16.07
C ALA A 32 -2.72 -2.78 -16.11
N GLY A 33 -3.52 -2.15 -16.97
CA GLY A 33 -3.63 -0.70 -17.04
C GLY A 33 -4.29 -0.13 -15.78
N GLU A 34 -3.58 0.78 -15.11
CA GLU A 34 -4.19 1.85 -14.31
C GLU A 34 -5.39 2.41 -15.10
N ALA A 35 -6.55 2.58 -14.45
CA ALA A 35 -7.76 3.03 -15.12
C ALA A 35 -7.41 4.25 -16.00
N PRO A 36 -7.81 4.27 -17.29
CA PRO A 36 -7.53 5.42 -18.16
C PRO A 36 -7.97 6.68 -17.43
N ARG A 37 -7.12 7.70 -17.42
CA ARG A 37 -7.47 8.99 -16.82
C ARG A 37 -8.85 9.36 -17.37
N PRO A 38 -9.87 9.51 -16.51
CA PRO A 38 -11.22 9.78 -16.98
C PRO A 38 -11.16 11.00 -17.90
N SER A 39 -11.81 10.89 -19.04
CA SER A 39 -12.00 12.05 -19.92
C SER A 39 -12.65 13.18 -19.11
N PRO A 40 -12.49 14.45 -19.51
CA PRO A 40 -13.08 15.58 -18.78
C PRO A 40 -14.60 15.43 -18.58
N GLU A 41 -15.29 14.74 -19.49
CA GLU A 41 -16.71 14.41 -19.40
C GLU A 41 -16.97 13.33 -18.34
N GLU A 42 -16.17 12.26 -18.30
CA GLU A 42 -16.25 11.24 -17.25
C GLU A 42 -15.92 11.81 -15.88
N GLU A 43 -14.94 12.71 -15.76
CA GLU A 43 -14.62 13.43 -14.51
C GLU A 43 -15.80 14.26 -14.01
N ALA A 44 -16.48 14.97 -14.91
CA ALA A 44 -17.69 15.72 -14.59
C ALA A 44 -18.82 14.80 -14.11
N SER A 45 -19.03 13.66 -14.77
CA SER A 45 -20.01 12.65 -14.34
C SER A 45 -19.66 12.04 -12.97
N PHE A 46 -18.38 11.76 -12.70
CA PHE A 46 -17.93 11.30 -11.39
C PHE A 46 -18.09 12.35 -10.29
N GLU A 47 -17.92 13.63 -10.62
CA GLU A 47 -18.21 14.73 -9.70
C GLU A 47 -19.72 14.87 -9.44
N GLY A 48 -20.54 14.69 -10.48
CA GLY A 48 -22.00 14.55 -10.40
C GLY A 48 -22.43 13.49 -9.40
N MET A 49 -21.93 12.26 -9.58
CA MET A 49 -22.23 11.14 -8.68
C MET A 49 -21.77 11.40 -7.24
N ARG A 50 -20.56 11.94 -7.05
CA ARG A 50 -20.05 12.26 -5.70
C ARG A 50 -20.92 13.31 -5.01
N GLY A 51 -21.39 14.31 -5.73
CA GLY A 51 -22.32 15.32 -5.23
C GLY A 51 -23.66 14.73 -4.78
N LEU A 52 -24.25 13.85 -5.59
CA LEU A 52 -25.51 13.16 -5.23
C LEU A 52 -25.36 12.30 -3.97
N VAL A 53 -24.25 11.56 -3.84
CA VAL A 53 -23.96 10.75 -2.65
C VAL A 53 -23.74 11.62 -1.42
N ALA A 54 -23.07 12.76 -1.56
CA ALA A 54 -22.87 13.71 -0.47
C ALA A 54 -24.21 14.29 0.01
N ILE A 55 -25.10 14.69 -0.90
CA ILE A 55 -26.44 15.19 -0.55
C ILE A 55 -27.27 14.11 0.13
N ALA A 56 -27.28 12.88 -0.39
CA ALA A 56 -27.99 11.77 0.23
C ALA A 56 -27.46 11.48 1.65
N ARG A 57 -26.15 11.61 1.86
CA ARG A 57 -25.51 11.47 3.18
C ARG A 57 -25.91 12.61 4.13
N GLU A 58 -26.02 13.84 3.65
CA GLU A 58 -26.46 14.98 4.46
C GLU A 58 -27.95 14.89 4.82
N ILE A 59 -28.81 14.46 3.90
CA ILE A 59 -30.23 14.22 4.19
C ILE A 59 -30.40 13.09 5.22
N ALA A 60 -29.58 12.03 5.12
CA ALA A 60 -29.63 10.90 6.06
C ALA A 60 -29.24 11.28 7.50
N LYS A 61 -28.57 12.43 7.71
CA LYS A 61 -28.24 12.95 9.04
C LYS A 61 -29.39 13.70 9.71
N GLY A 62 -30.49 13.99 9.02
CA GLY A 62 -31.67 14.65 9.60
C GLY A 62 -31.34 16.03 10.18
N SER A 63 -31.65 16.25 11.46
CA SER A 63 -31.40 17.53 12.17
C SER A 63 -29.92 17.87 12.37
N GLU A 64 -29.02 16.91 12.16
CA GLU A 64 -27.56 17.08 12.24
C GLU A 64 -26.90 17.31 10.86
N GLY A 65 -27.71 17.37 9.80
CA GLY A 65 -27.26 17.67 8.44
C GLY A 65 -27.02 19.16 8.23
N ASN A 66 -26.15 19.52 7.27
CA ASN A 66 -25.95 20.93 6.94
C ASN A 66 -27.26 21.55 6.41
N PRO A 67 -27.85 22.55 7.10
CA PRO A 67 -29.17 23.09 6.75
C PRO A 67 -29.19 23.67 5.33
N LEU A 68 -28.10 24.28 4.87
CA LEU A 68 -28.02 24.84 3.51
C LEU A 68 -28.11 23.76 2.41
N ILE A 69 -27.65 22.54 2.70
CA ILE A 69 -27.67 21.41 1.76
C ILE A 69 -28.99 20.67 1.84
N VAL A 70 -29.55 20.52 3.04
CA VAL A 70 -30.84 19.85 3.27
C VAL A 70 -32.00 20.71 2.75
N ASP A 71 -31.98 22.02 3.01
CA ASP A 71 -33.03 22.96 2.60
C ASP A 71 -33.03 23.20 1.07
N SER A 72 -31.87 23.06 0.43
CA SER A 72 -31.70 23.23 -1.03
C SER A 72 -31.51 21.90 -1.77
N ALA A 73 -31.86 20.77 -1.13
CA ALA A 73 -31.53 19.44 -1.60
C ALA A 73 -32.05 19.15 -3.01
N ASP A 74 -33.25 19.60 -3.35
CA ASP A 74 -33.86 19.29 -4.65
C ASP A 74 -33.20 20.06 -5.79
N ILE A 75 -32.86 21.34 -5.58
CA ILE A 75 -32.11 22.17 -6.54
C ILE A 75 -30.68 21.63 -6.73
N LEU A 76 -30.05 21.16 -5.65
CA LEU A 76 -28.70 20.59 -5.73
C LEU A 76 -28.72 19.23 -6.44
N LYS A 77 -29.72 18.38 -6.17
CA LYS A 77 -29.89 17.10 -6.88
C LYS A 77 -30.05 17.32 -8.37
N GLU A 78 -30.90 18.26 -8.78
CA GLU A 78 -31.11 18.60 -10.21
C GLU A 78 -29.79 19.01 -10.88
N LYS A 79 -29.02 19.91 -10.26
CA LYS A 79 -27.70 20.32 -10.76
C LYS A 79 -26.70 19.18 -10.89
N TYR A 80 -26.64 18.27 -9.91
CA TYR A 80 -25.72 17.14 -9.96
C TYR A 80 -26.21 15.99 -10.87
N VAL A 81 -27.52 15.88 -11.10
CA VAL A 81 -28.11 14.99 -12.13
C VAL A 81 -27.78 15.53 -13.52
N ASP A 82 -27.90 16.83 -13.78
CA ASP A 82 -27.51 17.44 -15.05
C ASP A 82 -26.02 17.28 -15.34
N LYS A 83 -25.20 17.42 -14.29
CA LYS A 83 -23.75 17.18 -14.35
C LYS A 83 -23.40 15.71 -14.55
N PHE A 84 -24.23 14.79 -14.05
CA PHE A 84 -24.07 13.35 -14.24
C PHE A 84 -24.47 12.88 -15.64
N MET A 85 -25.58 13.39 -16.17
CA MET A 85 -26.14 13.02 -17.47
C MET A 85 -25.43 13.67 -18.66
N GLY A 86 -24.34 14.42 -18.43
CA GLY A 86 -23.58 15.09 -19.48
C GLY A 86 -24.35 16.23 -20.19
N THR A 87 -25.52 16.61 -19.67
CA THR A 87 -26.36 17.68 -20.24
C THR A 87 -25.89 19.07 -19.85
N ALA A 88 -25.00 19.17 -18.86
CA ALA A 88 -24.32 20.40 -18.50
C ALA A 88 -23.26 20.79 -19.54
N THR A 89 -23.71 21.41 -20.63
CA THR A 89 -22.82 22.16 -21.52
C THR A 89 -22.03 23.18 -20.71
N SER A 90 -20.71 23.15 -20.89
CA SER A 90 -19.80 24.15 -20.34
C SER A 90 -20.06 25.51 -21.01
N ALA A 91 -20.88 26.37 -20.41
CA ALA A 91 -20.81 27.85 -20.54
C ALA A 91 -21.96 28.52 -19.77
N GLY A 92 -21.64 29.43 -18.84
CA GLY A 92 -22.66 30.26 -18.20
C GLY A 92 -22.15 31.11 -17.04
N ALA A 93 -21.36 32.12 -17.36
CA ALA A 93 -20.87 33.12 -16.43
C ALA A 93 -22.02 33.88 -15.73
N ILE A 94 -21.93 34.07 -14.41
CA ILE A 94 -22.51 35.26 -13.76
C ILE A 94 -21.41 36.31 -13.75
N LYS A 95 -21.57 37.30 -14.64
CA LYS A 95 -20.80 38.54 -14.70
C LYS A 95 -21.24 39.49 -13.58
N SER A 96 -20.27 40.13 -12.96
CA SER A 96 -20.27 41.57 -12.68
C SER A 96 -18.80 41.99 -12.83
N ALA A 97 -18.41 42.48 -14.01
CA ALA A 97 -18.32 43.91 -14.37
C ALA A 97 -17.29 44.62 -13.45
N ASP A 98 -16.19 45.22 -13.90
CA ASP A 98 -15.99 45.87 -15.19
C ASP A 98 -14.49 46.12 -15.49
N ALA A 99 -14.22 46.45 -16.75
CA ALA A 99 -13.03 47.12 -17.30
C ALA A 99 -11.74 46.30 -17.58
N MET A 100 -11.60 45.91 -18.84
CA MET A 100 -10.32 45.86 -19.57
C MET A 100 -10.15 47.19 -20.35
N PRO A 101 -8.92 47.67 -20.63
CA PRO A 101 -8.08 47.09 -21.69
C PRO A 101 -6.59 46.95 -21.36
N ALA A 102 -5.95 45.99 -22.02
CA ALA A 102 -4.50 45.77 -22.10
C ALA A 102 -3.79 46.95 -22.83
N PRO A 103 -2.44 47.04 -22.96
CA PRO A 103 -1.38 46.08 -22.60
C PRO A 103 -0.17 46.76 -21.90
N VAL A 104 1.01 46.12 -21.98
CA VAL A 104 2.41 46.57 -21.74
C VAL A 104 3.05 46.56 -20.33
N MET A 105 4.19 45.87 -20.33
CA MET A 105 5.46 46.17 -19.65
C MET A 105 5.62 45.96 -18.15
N ALA A 106 6.63 45.14 -17.85
CA ALA A 106 7.30 45.00 -16.57
C ALA A 106 7.77 46.36 -16.01
N PRO A 107 7.67 46.59 -14.69
CA PRO A 107 8.39 47.67 -14.03
C PRO A 107 9.74 47.15 -13.51
N GLN A 108 10.83 47.61 -14.12
CA GLN A 108 12.10 47.82 -13.42
C GLN A 108 12.07 49.19 -12.75
N ALA A 109 12.53 49.26 -11.50
CA ALA A 109 13.01 50.51 -10.90
C ALA A 109 14.31 50.23 -10.13
N VAL A 110 15.44 50.34 -10.83
CA VAL A 110 16.53 51.32 -10.68
C VAL A 110 17.09 51.48 -9.25
N ALA A 111 18.28 50.92 -9.04
CA ALA A 111 19.28 51.46 -8.12
C ALA A 111 20.60 51.64 -8.92
N PRO A 112 21.26 52.81 -8.89
CA PRO A 112 22.41 53.09 -9.73
C PRO A 112 23.71 52.42 -9.24
N ALA A 113 24.55 52.06 -10.20
CA ALA A 113 25.91 51.55 -10.04
C ALA A 113 26.95 52.69 -9.97
N ILE A 114 28.15 52.36 -9.45
CA ILE A 114 29.52 52.91 -9.64
C ILE A 114 30.29 52.52 -8.36
N GLU A 115 31.47 51.88 -8.29
CA GLU A 115 32.52 51.42 -9.19
C GLU A 115 33.43 50.43 -8.41
N THR A 116 34.01 49.43 -9.09
CA THR A 116 35.06 48.48 -8.63
C THR A 116 36.43 49.18 -8.37
N PRO A 117 37.43 48.64 -7.62
CA PRO A 117 38.08 47.34 -7.94
C PRO A 117 38.71 46.48 -6.80
N ALA A 118 38.69 45.17 -7.05
CA ALA A 118 39.75 44.16 -6.92
C ALA A 118 40.63 43.98 -5.65
N ALA A 119 40.79 42.68 -5.34
CA ALA A 119 41.95 41.97 -4.81
C ALA A 119 42.10 41.77 -3.28
N ALA A 120 42.06 40.48 -2.92
CA ALA A 120 42.96 39.77 -1.98
C ALA A 120 42.21 38.88 -0.96
N ALA A 121 42.29 37.56 -1.14
CA ALA A 121 42.41 36.64 0.00
C ALA A 121 43.90 36.65 0.45
N PRO A 122 44.30 36.09 1.61
CA PRO A 122 43.53 35.36 2.64
C PRO A 122 43.80 35.87 4.08
N GLN A 123 43.09 35.33 5.09
CA GLN A 123 43.66 34.67 6.29
C GLN A 123 42.67 34.53 7.46
N THR A 124 42.44 33.26 7.81
CA THR A 124 42.34 32.67 9.15
C THR A 124 41.98 33.57 10.34
N MET A 125 40.81 33.31 10.96
CA MET A 125 40.66 33.30 12.42
C MET A 125 39.68 32.20 12.86
N THR A 126 40.27 31.11 13.37
CA THR A 126 39.92 30.39 14.61
C THR A 126 38.45 30.32 15.05
N ASP A 127 37.86 29.17 14.79
CA ASP A 127 37.45 28.16 15.79
C ASP A 127 36.83 28.64 17.12
N ALA A 128 35.50 28.48 17.22
CA ALA A 128 34.78 28.28 18.47
C ALA A 128 33.39 27.67 18.18
N ARG A 129 33.35 26.37 17.86
CA ARG A 129 32.12 25.57 17.97
C ARG A 129 32.40 24.29 18.75
N GLN A 130 32.45 24.43 20.06
CA GLN A 130 32.40 23.29 20.98
C GLN A 130 31.01 22.64 20.91
N GLY A 131 30.99 21.35 20.57
CA GLY A 131 30.16 20.39 21.31
C GLY A 131 28.81 19.97 20.74
N LEU A 132 28.66 19.84 19.41
CA LEU A 132 27.70 18.85 18.89
C LEU A 132 28.47 17.56 18.71
N SER A 133 28.38 16.66 19.69
CA SER A 133 28.84 15.29 19.56
C SER A 133 28.14 14.66 18.37
N THR A 134 28.80 14.64 17.22
CA THR A 134 28.40 13.84 16.07
C THR A 134 28.35 12.39 16.57
N PRO A 135 27.21 11.68 16.48
CA PRO A 135 27.22 10.24 16.71
C PRO A 135 28.23 9.66 15.70
N SER A 136 29.17 8.88 16.20
CA SER A 136 30.16 8.20 15.35
C SER A 136 29.43 7.48 14.21
N PRO A 137 29.90 7.57 12.95
CA PRO A 137 29.29 6.83 11.86
C PRO A 137 29.39 5.34 12.19
N MET A 138 28.23 4.77 12.52
CA MET A 138 28.07 3.39 12.92
C MET A 138 28.56 2.51 11.77
N GLN A 139 29.55 1.66 12.04
CA GLN A 139 30.08 0.77 11.01
C GLN A 139 28.98 -0.21 10.60
N GLU A 140 28.50 -0.08 9.36
CA GLU A 140 27.55 -1.00 8.77
C GLU A 140 28.19 -2.40 8.71
N PRO A 141 27.48 -3.46 9.13
CA PRO A 141 28.04 -4.81 9.17
C PRO A 141 28.39 -5.28 7.76
N LEU A 142 29.64 -5.73 7.60
CA LEU A 142 30.17 -6.27 6.36
C LEU A 142 30.05 -7.79 6.35
N ASP A 143 29.87 -8.38 5.18
CA ASP A 143 29.86 -9.82 4.97
C ASP A 143 31.28 -10.39 4.86
N GLU A 144 31.38 -11.71 4.66
CA GLU A 144 32.65 -12.44 4.49
C GLU A 144 33.49 -11.93 3.31
N HIS A 145 32.88 -11.18 2.39
CA HIS A 145 33.53 -10.60 1.21
C HIS A 145 33.79 -9.10 1.36
N GLY A 146 33.58 -8.53 2.54
CA GLY A 146 33.76 -7.11 2.80
C GLY A 146 32.70 -6.21 2.15
N GLN A 147 31.58 -6.78 1.68
CA GLN A 147 30.44 -6.03 1.17
C GLN A 147 29.45 -5.73 2.28
N LYS A 148 28.72 -4.62 2.15
CA LYS A 148 27.67 -4.25 3.12
C LYS A 148 26.56 -5.29 3.11
N ILE A 149 26.27 -5.87 4.28
CA ILE A 149 25.14 -6.77 4.42
C ILE A 149 23.85 -5.96 4.24
N PRO A 150 22.97 -6.31 3.29
CA PRO A 150 21.68 -5.65 3.15
C PRO A 150 20.89 -5.69 4.46
N ALA A 151 20.27 -4.58 4.85
CA ALA A 151 19.60 -4.42 6.14
C ALA A 151 18.54 -5.50 6.44
N PHE A 152 17.87 -6.02 5.42
CA PHE A 152 16.87 -7.09 5.54
C PHE A 152 17.46 -8.49 5.82
N LYS A 153 18.78 -8.68 5.67
CA LYS A 153 19.47 -9.93 6.01
C LYS A 153 19.97 -9.95 7.46
N LEU A 154 19.94 -8.81 8.15
CA LEU A 154 20.34 -8.71 9.55
C LEU A 154 19.23 -9.26 10.47
N ASP A 155 19.61 -9.66 11.68
CA ASP A 155 18.63 -10.02 12.72
C ASP A 155 17.93 -8.75 13.21
N ARG A 156 16.76 -8.47 12.62
CA ARG A 156 15.97 -7.26 12.87
C ARG A 156 15.54 -7.08 14.33
N ARG A 157 15.57 -8.14 15.15
CA ARG A 157 15.22 -8.05 16.58
C ARG A 157 16.21 -7.22 17.39
N PHE A 158 17.46 -7.19 16.95
CA PHE A 158 18.56 -6.58 17.69
C PHE A 158 19.19 -5.41 16.93
N VAL A 159 18.54 -4.97 15.84
CA VAL A 159 18.97 -3.76 15.13
C VAL A 159 18.73 -2.57 16.05
N GLN A 160 19.70 -1.66 16.10
CA GLN A 160 19.55 -0.42 16.86
C GLN A 160 18.50 0.46 16.19
N CYS A 161 17.39 0.69 16.90
CA CYS A 161 16.34 1.60 16.46
C CYS A 161 16.66 3.03 16.90
N PRO A 162 16.23 4.05 16.13
CA PRO A 162 16.20 5.42 16.61
C PRO A 162 15.39 5.52 17.92
N ALA A 163 15.81 6.41 18.81
CA ALA A 163 15.01 6.69 20.00
C ALA A 163 13.63 7.22 19.58
N SER A 164 12.57 6.55 20.06
CA SER A 164 11.18 6.89 19.74
C SER A 164 10.36 7.03 21.01
N THR A 165 9.39 7.93 20.96
CA THR A 165 8.37 8.12 22.01
C THR A 165 7.02 7.47 21.64
N MET A 166 6.96 6.78 20.50
CA MET A 166 5.76 6.10 20.04
C MET A 166 5.57 4.77 20.78
N PRO A 167 4.32 4.29 20.92
CA PRO A 167 4.05 2.99 21.52
C PRO A 167 4.65 1.85 20.72
N LEU A 168 4.83 0.72 21.41
CA LEU A 168 5.28 -0.53 20.79
C LEU A 168 4.22 -1.06 19.83
N PHE A 169 4.66 -1.88 18.87
CA PHE A 169 3.73 -2.53 17.95
C PHE A 169 2.76 -3.48 18.67
N SER A 170 3.22 -4.18 19.71
CA SER A 170 2.36 -5.01 20.56
C SER A 170 1.18 -4.23 21.13
N GLU A 171 1.42 -3.04 21.70
CA GLU A 171 0.39 -2.16 22.27
C GLU A 171 -0.61 -1.70 21.21
N VAL A 172 -0.13 -1.16 20.09
CA VAL A 172 -1.00 -0.68 18.99
C VAL A 172 -1.82 -1.81 18.37
N SER A 173 -1.23 -3.00 18.23
CA SER A 173 -1.90 -4.16 17.66
C SER A 173 -2.90 -4.81 18.63
N ASP A 174 -2.66 -4.77 19.93
CA ASP A 174 -3.65 -5.19 20.94
C ASP A 174 -4.88 -4.29 20.92
N ASP A 175 -4.70 -2.98 20.82
CA ASP A 175 -5.82 -2.04 20.69
C ASP A 175 -6.62 -2.28 19.41
N TYR A 176 -5.95 -2.53 18.28
CA TYR A 176 -6.61 -2.92 17.04
C TYR A 176 -7.44 -4.20 17.20
N LEU A 177 -6.87 -5.22 17.85
CA LEU A 177 -7.54 -6.50 18.06
C LEU A 177 -8.70 -6.39 19.04
N ALA A 178 -8.61 -5.53 20.06
CA ALA A 178 -9.69 -5.22 20.98
C ALA A 178 -10.85 -4.54 20.23
N ALA A 179 -10.58 -3.45 19.50
CA ALA A 179 -11.59 -2.77 18.70
C ALA A 179 -12.25 -3.69 17.67
N ARG A 180 -11.47 -4.58 17.04
CA ARG A 180 -11.99 -5.58 16.09
C ARG A 180 -12.84 -6.66 16.78
N ALA A 181 -12.51 -7.03 18.02
CA ALA A 181 -13.29 -7.98 18.80
C ALA A 181 -14.66 -7.40 19.16
N ASP A 182 -14.68 -6.14 19.64
CA ASP A 182 -15.91 -5.43 20.00
C ASP A 182 -16.84 -5.29 18.79
N ALA A 183 -16.29 -4.95 17.62
CA ALA A 183 -17.06 -4.83 16.38
C ALA A 183 -17.60 -6.17 15.85
N SER A 184 -16.98 -7.31 16.18
CA SER A 184 -17.33 -8.62 15.58
C SER A 184 -18.50 -9.32 16.26
N GLY A 185 -18.95 -8.89 17.45
CA GLY A 185 -20.15 -9.38 18.16
C GLY A 185 -20.19 -10.86 18.59
N VAL A 186 -19.35 -11.75 18.03
CA VAL A 186 -19.31 -13.21 18.26
C VAL A 186 -17.86 -13.73 18.26
N LYS A 187 -17.61 -14.94 18.79
CA LYS A 187 -16.32 -15.68 18.73
C LYS A 187 -15.79 -15.77 17.30
N ASN A 188 -15.01 -14.77 16.88
CA ASN A 188 -14.42 -14.68 15.55
C ASN A 188 -13.12 -15.50 15.50
N LYS A 189 -13.14 -16.63 14.78
CA LYS A 189 -11.95 -17.50 14.59
C LYS A 189 -10.79 -16.73 13.95
N ASP A 190 -11.08 -15.70 13.17
CA ASP A 190 -10.07 -14.89 12.49
C ASP A 190 -9.23 -14.06 13.45
N LEU A 191 -9.76 -13.70 14.63
CA LEU A 191 -8.99 -13.00 15.66
C LEU A 191 -7.86 -13.87 16.23
N LYS A 192 -8.09 -15.18 16.37
CA LYS A 192 -7.03 -16.11 16.80
C LYS A 192 -5.92 -16.19 15.75
N THR A 193 -6.30 -16.25 14.48
CA THR A 193 -5.35 -16.25 13.36
C THR A 193 -4.58 -14.93 13.29
N ALA A 194 -5.26 -13.79 13.49
CA ALA A 194 -4.63 -12.47 13.49
C ALA A 194 -3.63 -12.31 14.65
N ARG A 195 -4.00 -12.74 15.87
CA ARG A 195 -3.10 -12.77 17.04
C ARG A 195 -1.85 -13.59 16.76
N PHE A 196 -2.03 -14.83 16.28
CA PHE A 196 -0.90 -15.69 15.93
C PHE A 196 0.05 -15.05 14.90
N ARG A 197 -0.50 -14.41 13.86
CA ARG A 197 0.32 -13.76 12.82
C ARG A 197 1.05 -12.52 13.33
N ARG A 198 0.43 -11.75 14.24
CA ARG A 198 1.09 -10.65 14.96
C ARG A 198 2.23 -11.17 15.82
N ASP A 199 1.95 -12.18 16.64
CA ASP A 199 2.94 -12.77 17.57
C ASP A 199 4.14 -13.31 16.81
N LEU A 200 3.90 -13.97 15.68
CA LEU A 200 4.95 -14.46 14.79
C LEU A 200 5.81 -13.33 14.22
N PHE A 201 5.20 -12.19 13.84
CA PHE A 201 5.95 -11.03 13.37
C PHE A 201 6.85 -10.47 14.48
N ILE A 202 6.29 -10.27 15.67
CA ILE A 202 7.02 -9.78 16.85
C ILE A 202 8.18 -10.73 17.21
N GLU A 203 7.94 -12.04 17.21
CA GLU A 203 8.97 -13.03 17.54
C GLU A 203 10.13 -13.03 16.53
N LEU A 204 9.82 -12.86 15.25
CA LEU A 204 10.83 -12.93 14.17
C LEU A 204 11.59 -11.61 13.97
N ILE A 205 10.90 -10.48 14.06
CA ILE A 205 11.43 -9.15 13.72
C ILE A 205 11.71 -8.30 14.94
N GLY A 206 11.00 -8.52 16.05
CA GLY A 206 11.10 -7.71 17.26
C GLY A 206 9.88 -6.82 17.45
N ASP A 207 9.60 -6.52 18.72
CA ASP A 207 8.60 -5.54 19.11
C ASP A 207 9.27 -4.17 19.23
N HIS A 208 9.14 -3.39 18.17
CA HIS A 208 9.75 -2.07 18.07
C HIS A 208 8.66 -0.99 18.16
N PRO A 209 9.03 0.25 18.51
CA PRO A 209 8.11 1.38 18.36
C PRO A 209 7.61 1.49 16.91
N VAL A 210 6.33 1.77 16.72
CA VAL A 210 5.65 1.67 15.41
C VAL A 210 6.23 2.54 14.30
N ASP A 211 6.92 3.63 14.64
CA ASP A 211 7.56 4.57 13.73
C ASP A 211 9.01 4.20 13.39
N THR A 212 9.59 3.20 14.06
CA THR A 212 10.98 2.78 13.85
C THR A 212 11.13 1.63 12.85
N TYR A 213 10.02 0.97 12.48
CA TYR A 213 10.04 -0.05 11.42
C TYR A 213 10.35 0.58 10.06
N ASP A 214 10.92 -0.22 9.16
CA ASP A 214 11.20 0.15 7.78
C ASP A 214 10.87 -0.97 6.78
N GLY A 215 11.01 -0.70 5.48
CA GLY A 215 10.75 -1.71 4.45
C GLY A 215 11.64 -2.95 4.55
N SER A 216 12.82 -2.84 5.17
CA SER A 216 13.74 -3.95 5.40
C SER A 216 13.18 -4.93 6.44
N ASP A 217 12.48 -4.45 7.47
CA ASP A 217 11.79 -5.31 8.44
C ASP A 217 10.75 -6.19 7.77
N LEU A 218 9.96 -5.58 6.88
CA LEU A 218 8.95 -6.32 6.13
C LEU A 218 9.58 -7.32 5.15
N GLN A 219 10.67 -6.95 4.48
CA GLN A 219 11.40 -7.85 3.59
C GLN A 219 12.08 -8.99 4.37
N ALA A 220 12.64 -8.71 5.55
CA ALA A 220 13.23 -9.71 6.45
C ALA A 220 12.16 -10.72 6.89
N TYR A 221 10.98 -10.23 7.27
CA TYR A 221 9.85 -11.08 7.64
C TYR A 221 9.45 -12.02 6.52
N ILE A 222 9.30 -11.51 5.29
CA ILE A 222 8.98 -12.33 4.11
C ILE A 222 10.08 -13.37 3.83
N SER A 223 11.34 -12.96 3.98
CA SER A 223 12.51 -13.84 3.78
C SER A 223 12.53 -14.97 4.80
N LEU A 224 12.16 -14.71 6.06
CA LEU A 224 12.01 -15.72 7.11
C LEU A 224 10.81 -16.64 6.85
N LEU A 225 9.66 -16.08 6.47
CA LEU A 225 8.46 -16.85 6.18
C LEU A 225 8.58 -17.75 4.94
N THR A 226 9.61 -17.56 4.12
CA THR A 226 9.95 -18.45 3.00
C THR A 226 10.14 -19.90 3.46
N PHE A 227 10.67 -20.09 4.68
CA PHE A 227 10.92 -21.39 5.29
C PHE A 227 9.85 -21.77 6.32
N TRP A 228 8.78 -20.98 6.47
CA TRP A 228 7.70 -21.29 7.41
C TRP A 228 6.83 -22.43 6.87
N PRO A 229 6.69 -23.56 7.60
CA PRO A 229 5.87 -24.67 7.14
C PRO A 229 4.41 -24.26 6.97
N ALA A 230 3.70 -24.72 5.95
CA ALA A 230 2.29 -24.41 5.73
C ALA A 230 1.37 -25.18 6.68
N SER A 231 1.72 -26.42 6.99
CA SER A 231 0.95 -27.27 7.90
C SER A 231 1.18 -26.88 9.35
N VAL A 232 0.13 -26.91 10.16
CA VAL A 232 0.23 -26.68 11.62
C VAL A 232 0.92 -27.86 12.33
N ALA A 233 0.79 -29.07 11.80
CA ALA A 233 1.44 -30.26 12.37
C ALA A 233 2.98 -30.18 12.30
N GLU A 234 3.51 -29.47 11.30
CA GLU A 234 4.94 -29.22 11.09
C GLU A 234 5.44 -28.01 11.90
N ARG A 235 4.61 -27.46 12.79
CA ARG A 235 4.95 -26.34 13.69
C ARG A 235 4.84 -26.78 15.15
N PRO A 236 5.81 -27.55 15.67
CA PRO A 236 5.76 -28.02 17.05
C PRO A 236 5.73 -26.87 18.05
N LYS A 237 4.76 -26.89 18.98
CA LYS A 237 4.55 -25.80 19.96
C LYS A 237 5.68 -25.57 20.95
N HIS A 238 6.56 -26.56 21.12
CA HIS A 238 7.70 -26.48 22.04
C HIS A 238 8.92 -25.79 21.41
N LEU A 239 8.86 -25.48 20.11
CA LEU A 239 9.93 -24.79 19.39
C LEU A 239 9.52 -23.33 19.16
N THR A 240 10.53 -22.48 19.15
CA THR A 240 10.41 -21.11 18.66
C THR A 240 10.20 -21.11 17.14
N ALA A 241 9.60 -20.04 16.62
CA ALA A 241 9.43 -19.84 15.20
C ALA A 241 10.77 -19.85 14.45
N ARG A 242 11.83 -19.31 15.06
CA ARG A 242 13.18 -19.34 14.47
C ARG A 242 13.74 -20.75 14.35
N GLU A 243 13.60 -21.57 15.40
CA GLU A 243 14.05 -22.96 15.34
C GLU A 243 13.28 -23.76 14.28
N ILE A 244 11.98 -23.51 14.12
CA ILE A 244 11.17 -24.12 13.07
C ILE A 244 11.70 -23.71 11.69
N ILE A 245 11.98 -22.42 11.49
CA ILE A 245 12.55 -21.89 10.24
C ILE A 245 13.91 -22.50 9.95
N ASP A 246 14.79 -22.56 10.96
CA ASP A 246 16.15 -23.07 10.79
C ASP A 246 16.18 -24.57 10.50
N ARG A 247 15.23 -25.34 11.05
CA ARG A 247 15.06 -26.75 10.70
C ARG A 247 14.54 -26.94 9.28
N ASN A 248 13.73 -26.03 8.76
CA ASN A 248 13.14 -26.12 7.42
C ASN A 248 13.89 -25.31 6.36
N ARG A 249 15.19 -25.01 6.56
CA ARG A 249 16.01 -24.28 5.57
C ARG A 249 16.18 -25.02 4.25
N ASP A 250 16.11 -26.35 4.31
CA ASP A 250 16.13 -27.27 3.17
C ASP A 250 14.75 -27.44 2.51
N LEU A 251 13.70 -26.80 3.05
CA LEU A 251 12.32 -26.85 2.54
C LEU A 251 11.72 -28.26 2.49
N HIS A 252 12.09 -29.14 3.42
CA HIS A 252 11.50 -30.46 3.55
C HIS A 252 10.00 -30.41 3.89
N ALA A 253 9.57 -29.38 4.63
CA ALA A 253 8.18 -29.08 4.89
C ALA A 253 7.63 -28.07 3.88
N LYS A 254 6.38 -28.28 3.43
CA LYS A 254 5.78 -27.48 2.35
C LYS A 254 5.69 -26.00 2.75
N PRO A 255 6.21 -25.05 1.97
CA PRO A 255 6.16 -23.64 2.30
C PRO A 255 4.76 -23.05 2.13
N LEU A 256 4.55 -21.87 2.72
CA LEU A 256 3.31 -21.11 2.56
C LEU A 256 2.99 -20.80 1.10
N ALA A 257 1.69 -20.83 0.77
CA ALA A 257 1.21 -20.33 -0.53
C ALA A 257 1.43 -18.82 -0.62
N ARG A 258 1.73 -18.32 -1.83
CA ARG A 258 1.99 -16.89 -2.04
C ARG A 258 0.84 -15.99 -1.57
N LYS A 259 -0.40 -16.41 -1.86
CA LYS A 259 -1.61 -15.71 -1.41
C LYS A 259 -1.70 -15.63 0.12
N ALA A 260 -1.33 -16.71 0.81
CA ALA A 260 -1.33 -16.75 2.27
C ALA A 260 -0.28 -15.78 2.87
N LEU A 261 0.92 -15.70 2.27
CA LEU A 261 1.94 -14.73 2.67
C LEU A 261 1.44 -13.29 2.50
N GLN A 262 0.91 -12.97 1.32
CA GLN A 262 0.47 -11.62 0.94
C GLN A 262 -0.75 -11.15 1.74
N GLU A 263 -1.87 -11.85 1.59
CA GLU A 263 -3.16 -11.44 2.14
C GLU A 263 -3.30 -11.85 3.62
N GLY A 264 -2.54 -12.86 4.03
CA GLY A 264 -2.64 -13.40 5.37
C GLY A 264 -1.67 -12.75 6.34
N TYR A 265 -0.37 -12.99 6.14
CA TYR A 265 0.68 -12.61 7.07
C TYR A 265 1.11 -11.15 6.94
N VAL A 266 1.34 -10.67 5.72
CA VAL A 266 1.84 -9.31 5.49
C VAL A 266 0.71 -8.28 5.63
N SER A 267 -0.45 -8.54 5.05
CA SER A 267 -1.59 -7.60 5.09
C SER A 267 -1.99 -7.23 6.53
N ILE A 268 -2.13 -8.22 7.42
CA ILE A 268 -2.58 -7.97 8.79
C ILE A 268 -1.59 -7.12 9.59
N VAL A 269 -0.28 -7.34 9.40
CA VAL A 269 0.77 -6.54 10.06
C VAL A 269 0.72 -5.09 9.56
N LYS A 270 0.60 -4.88 8.25
CA LYS A 270 0.43 -3.53 7.67
C LYS A 270 -0.80 -2.82 8.22
N THR A 271 -1.92 -3.55 8.35
CA THR A 271 -3.15 -2.99 8.92
C THR A 271 -2.97 -2.58 10.38
N MET A 272 -2.37 -3.44 11.20
CA MET A 272 -2.15 -3.17 12.63
C MET A 272 -1.20 -1.99 12.84
N ILE A 273 -0.07 -1.94 12.12
CA ILE A 273 0.87 -0.80 12.18
C ILE A 273 0.21 0.49 11.68
N GLY A 274 -0.69 0.41 10.70
CA GLY A 274 -1.40 1.59 10.21
C GLY A 274 -2.53 2.08 11.12
N TYR A 275 -2.98 1.27 12.09
CA TYR A 275 -4.25 1.50 12.80
C TYR A 275 -4.29 2.85 13.54
N LYS A 276 -3.21 3.20 14.24
CA LYS A 276 -3.11 4.45 15.03
C LYS A 276 -2.26 5.53 14.36
N ALA A 277 -1.82 5.34 13.11
CA ALA A 277 -0.95 6.28 12.42
C ALA A 277 -1.51 7.72 12.40
N ALA A 278 -2.79 7.86 12.06
CA ALA A 278 -3.46 9.16 12.04
C ALA A 278 -3.66 9.78 13.43
N THR A 279 -3.94 8.96 14.45
CA THR A 279 -4.22 9.43 15.83
C THR A 279 -2.95 9.81 16.58
N LEU A 280 -1.87 9.05 16.38
CA LEU A 280 -0.58 9.28 17.03
C LEU A 280 0.37 10.15 16.19
N GLY A 281 0.00 10.45 14.94
CA GLY A 281 0.73 11.39 14.08
C GLY A 281 2.05 10.85 13.51
N TYR A 282 2.26 9.54 13.46
CA TYR A 282 3.43 8.95 12.80
C TYR A 282 3.13 8.56 11.35
N ASN A 283 4.16 8.60 10.50
CA ASN A 283 4.05 8.09 9.15
C ASN A 283 4.04 6.55 9.17
N ASN A 284 3.07 5.91 8.50
CA ASN A 284 3.05 4.46 8.43
C ASN A 284 4.24 3.96 7.58
N PRO A 285 5.19 3.21 8.17
CA PRO A 285 6.44 2.83 7.52
C PRO A 285 6.26 1.86 6.35
N PHE A 286 5.11 1.19 6.26
CA PHE A 286 4.83 0.18 5.24
C PHE A 286 3.98 0.70 4.07
N THR A 287 3.66 1.99 4.08
CA THR A 287 3.00 2.70 3.00
C THR A 287 3.91 2.75 1.78
N TYR A 288 3.41 2.30 0.62
CA TYR A 288 4.16 2.21 -0.65
C TYR A 288 5.43 1.33 -0.65
N VAL A 289 5.67 0.53 0.40
CA VAL A 289 6.81 -0.39 0.42
C VAL A 289 6.63 -1.50 -0.62
N ARG A 290 7.57 -1.56 -1.56
CA ARG A 290 7.72 -2.66 -2.53
C ARG A 290 8.53 -3.79 -1.89
N VAL A 291 7.98 -5.00 -1.90
CA VAL A 291 8.61 -6.20 -1.36
C VAL A 291 8.75 -7.27 -2.43
N TRP A 292 9.77 -8.10 -2.27
CA TRP A 292 10.06 -9.23 -3.14
C TRP A 292 9.52 -10.52 -2.54
N TRP A 293 8.70 -11.23 -3.32
CA TRP A 293 8.07 -12.48 -2.92
C TRP A 293 8.94 -13.68 -3.30
N PRO A 294 9.07 -14.70 -2.44
CA PRO A 294 9.87 -15.87 -2.74
C PRO A 294 9.23 -16.70 -3.86
N ASN A 295 10.06 -17.20 -4.79
CA ASN A 295 9.64 -18.11 -5.85
C ASN A 295 9.30 -19.52 -5.32
N THR A 296 9.74 -19.84 -4.12
CA THR A 296 9.46 -21.12 -3.45
C THR A 296 8.05 -21.18 -2.87
N ALA A 297 7.31 -20.07 -2.83
CA ALA A 297 5.93 -20.06 -2.35
C ALA A 297 5.04 -20.92 -3.25
N ALA A 298 4.25 -21.80 -2.63
CA ALA A 298 3.37 -22.70 -3.39
C ALA A 298 2.40 -21.88 -4.29
N PRO A 299 2.18 -22.32 -5.54
CA PRO A 299 1.30 -21.60 -6.46
C PRO A 299 -0.14 -21.56 -5.93
N PRO A 300 -0.94 -20.55 -6.28
CA PRO A 300 -2.35 -20.50 -5.93
C PRO A 300 -3.06 -21.73 -6.51
N VAL A 301 -3.75 -22.47 -5.64
CA VAL A 301 -4.62 -23.55 -6.07
C VAL A 301 -5.98 -22.94 -6.43
N SER A 302 -6.38 -23.05 -7.69
CA SER A 302 -7.75 -22.73 -8.09
C SER A 302 -8.68 -23.80 -7.54
N ALA A 303 -9.71 -23.41 -6.80
CA ALA A 303 -10.76 -24.32 -6.40
C ALA A 303 -11.76 -24.43 -7.56
N GLU A 304 -11.70 -25.51 -8.33
CA GLU A 304 -12.75 -25.80 -9.30
C GLU A 304 -14.05 -26.13 -8.56
N PRO A 305 -15.19 -25.52 -8.94
CA PRO A 305 -16.47 -25.92 -8.38
C PRO A 305 -16.75 -27.39 -8.74
N LEU A 306 -17.31 -28.13 -7.79
CA LEU A 306 -17.74 -29.51 -8.05
C LEU A 306 -18.78 -29.50 -9.18
N SER A 307 -18.54 -30.28 -10.25
CA SER A 307 -19.51 -30.42 -11.34
C SER A 307 -20.78 -31.11 -10.83
N ALA A 308 -21.93 -30.80 -11.45
CA ALA A 308 -23.22 -31.42 -11.12
C ALA A 308 -23.17 -32.96 -11.19
N GLU A 309 -22.36 -33.50 -12.11
CA GLU A 309 -22.11 -34.94 -12.23
C GLU A 309 -21.36 -35.51 -11.02
N LYS A 310 -20.31 -34.84 -10.54
CA LYS A 310 -19.58 -35.26 -9.33
C LYS A 310 -20.45 -35.16 -8.08
N ILE A 311 -21.26 -34.11 -7.98
CA ILE A 311 -22.24 -33.94 -6.90
C ILE A 311 -23.23 -35.12 -6.92
N SER A 312 -23.81 -35.42 -8.09
CA SER A 312 -24.77 -36.51 -8.26
C SER A 312 -24.15 -37.89 -7.98
N ALA A 313 -22.88 -38.09 -8.33
CA ALA A 313 -22.15 -39.31 -8.03
C ALA A 313 -21.92 -39.50 -6.52
N ILE A 314 -21.56 -38.44 -5.79
CA ILE A 314 -21.42 -38.48 -4.32
C ILE A 314 -22.77 -38.82 -3.67
N PHE A 315 -23.87 -38.21 -4.12
CA PHE A 315 -25.21 -38.54 -3.62
C PHE A 315 -25.65 -39.98 -3.93
N LYS A 316 -25.22 -40.56 -5.06
CA LYS A 316 -25.51 -41.96 -5.41
C LYS A 316 -24.69 -42.98 -4.61
N VAL A 317 -23.49 -42.63 -4.16
CA VAL A 317 -22.61 -43.53 -3.38
C VAL A 317 -23.01 -43.58 -1.90
N GLY A 318 -23.83 -42.62 -1.44
CA GLY A 318 -24.38 -42.60 -0.09
C GLY A 318 -23.40 -42.03 0.94
N VAL A 319 -23.90 -41.17 1.82
CA VAL A 319 -23.21 -40.69 3.03
C VAL A 319 -23.60 -41.58 4.20
#